data_AF-J9FGI2-F1
#
_entry.id   AF-J9FGI2-F1
#
_cell.length_a   1.000
_cell.length_b   1.000
_cell.length_c   1.000
_cell.angle_alpha   90.00
_cell.angle_beta   90.00
_cell.angle_gamma   90.00
#
_symmetry.space_group_name_H-M   'P 1'
#
loop_
_entity.id
_entity.type
_entity.pdbx_description
1 polymer ?
#
loop_
_entity_poly.entity_id
_entity_poly.type
_entity_poly.pdbx_seq_one_letter_code
_entity_poly.pdbx_strand_id
1 'polypeptide(L)'
;MKSAGHQKLMFSKLQSSLEDFVTLSTRLGRRIIIRKSIKDDLRYHLKLHSDLFQYDILFPNSLIELRRFKCIENNGLKKEYIEKMLCEVILSYYANQMMHDFVDISLLCHVLLSIQVLSRARHIFRELRSLFVYEFVCSLQEEEIDKLFAESLNCLLRISAISLDNDHIIVEEEQILKQIALLMQPFIARYYCVMQSLVQLVGIQFTNEVLFEESLQLAVNLFVKQQGNSTSRSVCITSDVTRNALSAFCRLQAICRRSEREYDVDIYRVQRMMRLLESTSMAELPFDKQSFVSKI
;
A
#
# COMPACT_ATOMS: atom_id res chain seq x y z
N MET A 1 15.31 28.94 -5.66
CA MET A 1 14.97 27.70 -4.89
C MET A 1 14.39 26.70 -5.87
N LYS A 2 15.17 25.69 -6.27
CA LYS A 2 14.71 24.64 -7.20
C LYS A 2 13.69 23.78 -6.45
N SER A 3 12.43 23.77 -6.89
CA SER A 3 11.40 22.94 -6.28
C SER A 3 11.70 21.47 -6.59
N ALA A 4 12.11 20.72 -5.58
CA ALA A 4 12.26 19.27 -5.67
C ALA A 4 10.92 18.65 -6.13
N GLY A 5 11.01 17.86 -7.19
CA GLY A 5 9.87 17.33 -7.95
C GLY A 5 8.89 16.56 -7.07
N HIS A 6 7.71 17.13 -6.89
CA HIS A 6 6.53 16.35 -6.55
C HIS A 6 6.13 15.56 -7.78
N GLN A 7 5.62 14.33 -7.59
CA GLN A 7 5.30 13.37 -8.66
C GLN A 7 4.68 14.06 -9.87
N LYS A 8 5.52 14.37 -10.87
CA LYS A 8 5.07 14.94 -12.13
C LYS A 8 4.88 13.78 -13.08
N LEU A 9 3.67 13.62 -13.58
CA LEU A 9 3.37 12.56 -14.52
C LEU A 9 2.94 13.17 -15.85
N MET A 10 3.57 12.75 -16.93
CA MET A 10 3.11 13.11 -18.27
C MET A 10 1.72 12.51 -18.49
N PHE A 11 0.78 13.29 -19.01
CA PHE A 11 -0.58 12.82 -19.30
C PHE A 11 -0.59 11.51 -20.12
N SER A 12 0.23 11.43 -21.18
CA SER A 12 0.39 10.21 -21.99
C SER A 12 0.82 8.99 -21.19
N LYS A 13 1.74 9.14 -20.22
CA LYS A 13 2.18 8.04 -19.36
C LYS A 13 1.06 7.55 -18.45
N LEU A 14 0.29 8.49 -17.88
CA LEU A 14 -0.88 8.14 -17.06
C LEU A 14 -1.95 7.44 -17.90
N GLN A 15 -2.21 7.95 -19.11
CA GLN A 15 -3.16 7.34 -20.05
C GLN A 15 -2.75 5.90 -20.39
N SER A 16 -1.51 5.66 -20.80
CA SER A 16 -1.03 4.30 -21.11
C SER A 16 -1.09 3.38 -19.89
N SER A 17 -0.70 3.87 -18.71
CA SER A 17 -0.81 3.06 -17.47
C SER A 17 -2.27 2.70 -17.15
N LEU A 18 -3.21 3.60 -17.43
CA LEU A 18 -4.63 3.34 -17.24
C LEU A 18 -5.19 2.38 -18.30
N GLU A 19 -4.72 2.46 -19.55
CA GLU A 19 -5.04 1.50 -20.62
C GLU A 19 -4.58 0.08 -20.26
N ASP A 20 -3.36 -0.05 -19.75
CA ASP A 20 -2.81 -1.33 -19.28
C ASP A 20 -3.64 -1.86 -18.10
N PHE A 21 -3.94 -1.02 -17.12
CA PHE A 21 -4.75 -1.37 -15.96
C PHE A 21 -6.17 -1.82 -16.36
N VAL A 22 -6.82 -1.11 -17.28
CA VAL A 22 -8.16 -1.48 -17.77
C VAL A 22 -8.14 -2.82 -18.48
N THR A 23 -7.14 -3.03 -19.34
CA THR A 23 -6.96 -4.29 -20.08
C THR A 23 -6.78 -5.46 -19.13
N LEU A 24 -5.89 -5.29 -18.14
CA LEU A 24 -5.64 -6.28 -17.10
C LEU A 24 -6.89 -6.57 -16.25
N SER A 25 -7.58 -5.53 -15.80
CA SER A 25 -8.81 -5.65 -15.01
C SER A 25 -9.90 -6.40 -15.78
N THR A 26 -10.03 -6.12 -17.08
CA THR A 26 -11.00 -6.80 -17.95
C THR A 26 -10.64 -8.27 -18.12
N ARG A 27 -9.35 -8.60 -18.29
CA ARG A 27 -8.87 -10.00 -18.29
C ARG A 27 -9.19 -10.72 -16.98
N LEU A 28 -9.05 -10.03 -15.85
CA LEU A 28 -9.44 -10.51 -14.53
C LEU A 28 -10.96 -10.63 -14.33
N GLY A 29 -11.77 -10.31 -15.35
CA GLY A 29 -13.22 -10.43 -15.34
C GLY A 29 -13.93 -9.29 -14.60
N ARG A 30 -13.22 -8.17 -14.33
CA ARG A 30 -13.81 -6.97 -13.73
C ARG A 30 -14.45 -6.11 -14.81
N ARG A 31 -15.63 -5.56 -14.51
CA ARG A 31 -16.35 -4.69 -15.45
C ARG A 31 -15.95 -3.24 -15.21
N ILE A 32 -15.25 -2.64 -16.17
CA ILE A 32 -14.93 -1.20 -16.17
C ILE A 32 -15.84 -0.50 -17.17
N ILE A 33 -16.49 0.58 -16.72
CA ILE A 33 -17.36 1.39 -17.56
C ILE A 33 -16.55 2.57 -18.10
N ILE A 34 -16.28 2.55 -19.41
CA ILE A 34 -15.69 3.68 -20.14
C ILE A 34 -16.83 4.37 -20.89
N ARG A 35 -17.04 5.67 -20.65
CA ARG A 35 -18.15 6.42 -21.26
C ARG A 35 -17.91 6.70 -22.74
N LYS A 36 -16.69 7.11 -23.08
CA LYS A 36 -16.32 7.44 -24.47
C LYS A 36 -14.97 6.87 -24.86
N SER A 37 -13.92 7.27 -24.15
CA SER A 37 -12.57 6.73 -24.29
C SER A 37 -11.82 6.92 -22.98
N ILE A 38 -10.80 6.10 -22.72
CA ILE A 38 -9.96 6.23 -21.52
C ILE A 38 -9.36 7.64 -21.42
N LYS A 39 -8.93 8.19 -22.56
CA LYS A 39 -8.41 9.55 -22.66
C LYS A 39 -9.44 10.63 -22.29
N ASP A 40 -10.67 10.51 -22.79
CA ASP A 40 -11.72 11.49 -22.52
C ASP A 40 -12.17 11.43 -21.05
N ASP A 41 -12.34 10.22 -20.52
CA ASP A 41 -12.73 9.99 -19.14
C ASP A 41 -11.63 10.47 -18.18
N LEU A 42 -10.35 10.21 -18.49
CA LEU A 42 -9.22 10.72 -17.71
C LEU A 42 -9.20 12.26 -17.67
N ARG A 43 -9.41 12.93 -18.81
CA ARG A 43 -9.49 14.39 -18.84
C ARG A 43 -10.68 14.93 -18.07
N TYR A 44 -11.82 14.25 -18.16
CA TYR A 44 -13.01 14.60 -17.39
C TYR A 44 -12.73 14.52 -15.89
N HIS A 45 -12.12 13.43 -15.41
CA HIS A 45 -11.80 13.26 -13.98
C HIS A 45 -10.71 14.22 -13.49
N LEU A 46 -9.67 14.50 -14.29
CA LEU A 46 -8.67 15.52 -13.94
C LEU A 46 -9.31 16.91 -13.81
N LYS A 47 -10.29 17.24 -14.66
CA LYS A 47 -11.04 18.50 -14.58
C LYS A 47 -11.98 18.53 -13.37
N LEU A 48 -12.69 17.43 -13.13
CA LEU A 48 -13.60 17.28 -12.00
C LEU A 48 -12.87 17.48 -10.67
N HIS A 49 -11.66 16.93 -10.55
CA HIS A 49 -10.78 17.04 -9.39
C HIS A 49 -9.67 18.10 -9.58
N SER A 50 -9.99 19.22 -10.23
CA SER A 50 -9.03 20.31 -10.49
C SER A 50 -8.53 21.02 -9.22
N ASP A 51 -9.14 20.74 -8.07
CA ASP A 51 -8.71 21.10 -6.72
C ASP A 51 -7.55 20.22 -6.21
N LEU A 52 -7.42 18.99 -6.69
CA LEU A 52 -6.34 18.05 -6.37
C LEU A 52 -5.19 18.11 -7.37
N PHE A 53 -5.50 18.40 -8.65
CA PHE A 53 -4.53 18.35 -9.74
C PHE A 53 -4.24 19.73 -10.35
N GLN A 54 -3.01 19.92 -10.78
CA GLN A 54 -2.56 21.01 -11.62
C GLN A 54 -2.08 20.42 -12.94
N TYR A 55 -2.71 20.83 -14.04
CA TYR A 55 -2.30 20.44 -15.39
C TYR A 55 -2.74 21.52 -16.39
N ASP A 56 -2.04 21.60 -17.52
CA ASP A 56 -2.41 22.54 -18.57
C ASP A 56 -3.44 21.91 -19.51
N ILE A 57 -4.62 22.51 -19.57
CA ILE A 57 -5.76 22.05 -20.38
C ILE A 57 -5.51 22.33 -21.87
N LEU A 58 -4.72 23.36 -22.20
CA LEU A 58 -4.44 23.78 -23.57
C LEU A 58 -3.45 22.85 -24.27
N PHE A 59 -2.57 22.18 -23.52
CA PHE A 59 -1.61 21.21 -24.08
C PHE A 59 -2.10 19.77 -23.89
N PRO A 60 -2.38 19.03 -24.98
CA PRO A 60 -2.95 17.69 -24.93
C PRO A 60 -2.14 16.65 -24.13
N ASN A 61 -0.84 16.87 -23.97
CA ASN A 61 0.10 16.00 -23.25
C ASN A 61 0.87 16.80 -22.18
N SER A 62 0.14 17.53 -21.35
CA SER A 62 0.72 18.33 -20.27
C SER A 62 1.22 17.48 -19.11
N LEU A 63 2.09 18.08 -18.29
CA LEU A 63 2.48 17.52 -17.00
C LEU A 63 1.31 17.67 -16.02
N ILE A 64 0.99 16.58 -15.34
CA ILE A 64 0.04 16.51 -14.24
C ILE A 64 0.86 16.55 -12.95
N GLU A 65 0.53 17.49 -12.07
CA GLU A 65 1.14 17.65 -10.76
C GLU A 65 0.04 17.62 -9.69
N LEU A 66 0.34 17.04 -8.54
CA LEU A 66 -0.53 17.18 -7.37
C LEU A 66 -0.42 18.61 -6.83
N ARG A 67 -1.57 19.23 -6.54
CA ARG A 67 -1.61 20.53 -5.87
C ARG A 67 -1.08 20.40 -4.44
N ARG A 68 -0.55 21.51 -3.93
CA ARG A 68 -0.14 21.64 -2.53
C ARG A 68 -1.19 22.44 -1.79
N PHE A 69 -1.73 21.86 -0.74
CA PHE A 69 -2.69 22.52 0.14
C PHE A 69 -1.94 23.24 1.24
N LYS A 70 -2.27 24.51 1.52
CA LYS A 70 -1.59 25.28 2.58
C LYS A 70 -2.18 24.93 3.95
N CYS A 71 -1.32 24.59 4.90
CA CYS A 71 -1.68 24.33 6.29
C CYS A 71 -1.39 25.57 7.16
N ILE A 72 -2.37 26.02 7.95
CA ILE A 72 -2.27 27.26 8.74
C ILE A 72 -1.57 27.01 10.09
N GLU A 73 -1.77 25.84 10.70
CA GLU A 73 -1.48 25.61 12.13
C GLU A 73 -0.15 24.92 12.44
N ASN A 74 0.59 24.46 11.43
CA ASN A 74 1.87 23.77 11.64
C ASN A 74 3.05 24.57 11.08
N ASN A 75 4.18 24.55 11.81
CA ASN A 75 5.47 25.10 11.39
C ASN A 75 6.49 23.97 11.18
N GLY A 76 7.43 24.15 10.25
CA GLY A 76 8.55 23.22 10.03
C GLY A 76 8.25 22.05 9.08
N LEU A 77 9.04 20.97 9.20
CA LEU A 77 9.06 19.83 8.26
C LEU A 77 7.75 19.04 8.23
N LYS A 78 7.07 18.92 9.38
CA LYS A 78 5.74 18.27 9.51
C LYS A 78 4.69 19.00 8.66
N LYS A 79 4.73 20.34 8.62
CA LYS A 79 3.84 21.15 7.77
C LYS A 79 4.07 20.80 6.30
N GLU A 80 5.32 20.90 5.83
CA GLU A 80 5.66 20.63 4.43
C GLU A 80 5.24 19.22 4.00
N TYR A 81 5.48 18.21 4.84
CA TYR A 81 5.01 16.84 4.61
C TYR A 81 3.47 16.80 4.47
N ILE A 82 2.71 17.35 5.42
CA ILE A 82 1.24 17.33 5.39
C ILE A 82 0.69 18.01 4.12
N GLU A 83 1.19 19.20 3.80
CA GLU A 83 0.75 19.99 2.63
C GLU A 83 0.92 19.23 1.30
N LYS A 84 1.92 18.35 1.26
CA LYS A 84 2.29 17.55 0.09
C LYS A 84 1.59 16.20 0.03
N MET A 85 1.37 15.58 1.18
CA MET A 85 0.74 14.26 1.28
C MET A 85 -0.78 14.31 1.25
N LEU A 86 -1.42 15.46 1.50
CA LEU A 86 -2.88 15.56 1.57
C LEU A 86 -3.58 15.07 0.29
N CYS A 87 -3.04 15.39 -0.89
CA CYS A 87 -3.56 14.85 -2.15
C CYS A 87 -3.47 13.32 -2.20
N GLU A 88 -2.33 12.75 -1.79
CA GLU A 88 -2.13 11.30 -1.76
C GLU A 88 -3.06 10.61 -0.75
N VAL A 89 -3.32 11.24 0.40
CA VAL A 89 -4.34 10.79 1.37
C VAL A 89 -5.69 10.66 0.68
N ILE A 90 -6.17 11.74 0.06
CA ILE A 90 -7.48 11.81 -0.60
C ILE A 90 -7.57 10.76 -1.73
N LEU A 91 -6.54 10.68 -2.58
CA LEU A 91 -6.49 9.69 -3.65
C LEU A 91 -6.47 8.25 -3.12
N SER A 92 -5.83 8.01 -1.98
CA SER A 92 -5.82 6.67 -1.38
C SER A 92 -7.20 6.26 -0.84
N TYR A 93 -8.03 7.19 -0.37
CA TYR A 93 -9.42 6.88 -0.03
C TYR A 93 -10.24 6.44 -1.26
N TYR A 94 -10.06 7.10 -2.40
CA TYR A 94 -10.67 6.65 -3.66
C TYR A 94 -10.13 5.27 -4.08
N ALA A 95 -8.82 5.05 -3.94
CA ALA A 95 -8.19 3.78 -4.26
C ALA A 95 -8.72 2.64 -3.37
N ASN A 96 -8.95 2.86 -2.08
CA ASN A 96 -9.45 1.84 -1.15
C ASN A 96 -10.75 1.18 -1.65
N GLN A 97 -11.66 1.94 -2.26
CA GLN A 97 -12.90 1.40 -2.81
C GLN A 97 -12.63 0.40 -3.96
N MET A 98 -11.71 0.75 -4.86
CA MET A 98 -11.29 -0.14 -5.95
C MET A 98 -10.50 -1.34 -5.43
N MET A 99 -9.67 -1.14 -4.39
CA MET A 99 -8.83 -2.20 -3.85
C MET A 99 -9.61 -3.39 -3.29
N HIS A 100 -10.88 -3.25 -2.94
CA HIS A 100 -11.71 -4.42 -2.57
C HIS A 100 -11.78 -5.48 -3.66
N ASP A 101 -11.74 -5.08 -4.94
CA ASP A 101 -11.74 -6.02 -6.07
C ASP A 101 -10.38 -6.67 -6.35
N PHE A 102 -9.30 -6.11 -5.79
CA PHE A 102 -7.93 -6.48 -6.14
C PHE A 102 -7.08 -6.97 -4.96
N VAL A 103 -7.47 -6.68 -3.72
CA VAL A 103 -6.64 -6.96 -2.53
C VAL A 103 -6.19 -8.41 -2.47
N ASP A 104 -7.11 -9.36 -2.66
CA ASP A 104 -6.80 -10.79 -2.52
C ASP A 104 -5.87 -11.27 -3.64
N ILE A 105 -6.17 -10.92 -4.89
CA ILE A 105 -5.31 -11.30 -6.01
C ILE A 105 -3.94 -10.61 -5.94
N SER A 106 -3.87 -9.35 -5.50
CA SER A 106 -2.62 -8.63 -5.30
C SER A 106 -1.78 -9.21 -4.17
N LEU A 107 -2.39 -9.59 -3.04
CA LEU A 107 -1.69 -10.29 -1.97
C LEU A 107 -1.17 -11.64 -2.46
N LEU A 108 -1.96 -12.40 -3.22
CA LEU A 108 -1.51 -13.67 -3.79
C LEU A 108 -0.33 -13.45 -4.76
N CYS A 109 -0.39 -12.45 -5.64
CA CYS A 109 0.71 -12.12 -6.54
C CYS A 109 2.01 -11.81 -5.79
N HIS A 110 1.96 -11.07 -4.69
CA HIS A 110 3.13 -10.86 -3.81
C HIS A 110 3.74 -12.16 -3.30
N VAL A 111 2.89 -13.10 -2.89
CA VAL A 111 3.34 -14.42 -2.44
C VAL A 111 3.97 -15.22 -3.59
N LEU A 112 3.28 -15.30 -4.73
CA LEU A 112 3.70 -16.14 -5.87
C LEU A 112 4.96 -15.62 -6.57
N LEU A 113 5.29 -14.34 -6.44
CA LEU A 113 6.58 -13.80 -6.90
C LEU A 113 7.77 -14.30 -6.06
N SER A 114 7.52 -14.79 -4.84
CA SER A 114 8.56 -15.22 -3.90
C SER A 114 8.50 -16.72 -3.58
N ILE A 115 7.31 -17.33 -3.65
CA ILE A 115 7.05 -18.70 -3.23
C ILE A 115 6.09 -19.37 -4.21
N GLN A 116 6.57 -20.43 -4.85
CA GLN A 116 5.85 -21.19 -5.86
C GLN A 116 5.40 -22.58 -5.39
N VAL A 117 5.44 -22.85 -4.08
CA VAL A 117 4.90 -24.08 -3.48
C VAL A 117 3.49 -23.78 -2.97
N LEU A 118 2.47 -24.50 -3.47
CA LEU A 118 1.05 -24.20 -3.26
C LEU A 118 0.66 -24.18 -1.78
N SER A 119 1.05 -25.22 -1.03
CA SER A 119 0.79 -25.32 0.41
C SER A 119 1.39 -24.14 1.21
N ARG A 120 2.64 -23.76 0.89
CA ARG A 120 3.33 -22.64 1.53
C ARG A 120 2.75 -21.28 1.10
N ALA A 121 2.40 -21.14 -0.18
CA ALA A 121 1.79 -19.93 -0.70
C ALA A 121 0.44 -19.66 -0.01
N ARG A 122 -0.37 -20.70 0.19
CA ARG A 122 -1.62 -20.60 0.96
C ARG A 122 -1.39 -20.12 2.38
N HIS A 123 -0.40 -20.68 3.07
CA HIS A 123 -0.08 -20.29 4.44
C HIS A 123 0.31 -18.80 4.54
N ILE A 124 1.22 -18.35 3.68
CA ILE A 124 1.65 -16.94 3.68
C ILE A 124 0.53 -16.01 3.27
N PHE A 125 -0.28 -16.39 2.27
CA PHE A 125 -1.45 -15.61 1.88
C PHE A 125 -2.39 -15.38 3.07
N ARG A 126 -2.65 -16.41 3.89
CA ARG A 126 -3.48 -16.27 5.10
C ARG A 126 -2.87 -15.29 6.10
N GLU A 127 -1.56 -15.36 6.34
CA GLU A 127 -0.86 -14.43 7.24
C GLU A 127 -0.96 -12.99 6.74
N LEU A 128 -0.69 -12.75 5.45
CA LEU A 128 -0.80 -11.42 4.84
C LEU A 128 -2.25 -10.92 4.85
N ARG A 129 -3.23 -11.76 4.53
CA ARG A 129 -4.64 -11.34 4.52
C ARG A 129 -5.14 -10.98 5.91
N SER A 130 -4.67 -11.70 6.93
CA SER A 130 -4.96 -11.41 8.34
C SER A 130 -4.34 -10.09 8.79
N LEU A 131 -3.14 -9.76 8.29
CA LEU A 131 -2.47 -8.49 8.57
C LEU A 131 -3.27 -7.29 8.04
N PHE A 132 -3.87 -7.39 6.85
CA PHE A 132 -4.64 -6.30 6.24
C PHE A 132 -6.16 -6.40 6.47
N VAL A 133 -6.61 -7.23 7.42
CA VAL A 133 -8.05 -7.51 7.63
C VAL A 133 -8.87 -6.26 7.96
N TYR A 134 -8.28 -5.32 8.71
CA TYR A 134 -8.94 -4.08 9.11
C TYR A 134 -8.78 -2.93 8.11
N GLU A 135 -7.91 -3.05 7.10
CA GLU A 135 -7.67 -1.99 6.12
C GLU A 135 -8.80 -1.88 5.09
N PHE A 136 -9.31 -3.02 4.64
CA PHE A 136 -10.25 -3.13 3.53
C PHE A 136 -11.64 -3.60 3.99
N VAL A 137 -12.11 -3.13 5.15
CA VAL A 137 -13.46 -3.36 5.73
C VAL A 137 -14.03 -4.74 5.39
N CYS A 138 -13.35 -5.81 5.81
CA CYS A 138 -13.82 -7.19 5.64
C CYS A 138 -13.54 -7.96 6.94
N SER A 139 -14.57 -8.17 7.76
CA SER A 139 -14.48 -9.07 8.92
C SER A 139 -14.57 -10.51 8.42
N LEU A 140 -13.42 -11.13 8.16
CA LEU A 140 -13.34 -12.49 7.60
C LEU A 140 -13.12 -13.56 8.67
N GLN A 141 -13.87 -14.66 8.56
CA GLN A 141 -13.58 -15.95 9.20
C GLN A 141 -12.45 -16.69 8.46
N GLU A 142 -11.82 -17.68 9.09
CA GLU A 142 -10.68 -18.39 8.48
C GLU A 142 -11.09 -19.15 7.20
N GLU A 143 -12.27 -19.78 7.20
CA GLU A 143 -12.82 -20.50 6.05
C GLU A 143 -13.10 -19.57 4.87
N GLU A 144 -13.34 -18.27 5.13
CA GLU A 144 -13.52 -17.27 4.09
C GLU A 144 -12.19 -16.88 3.45
N ILE A 145 -11.10 -16.82 4.23
CA ILE A 145 -9.76 -16.53 3.69
C ILE A 145 -9.32 -17.64 2.72
N ASP A 146 -9.64 -18.90 3.01
CA ASP A 146 -9.34 -20.02 2.10
C ASP A 146 -10.10 -19.96 0.79
N LYS A 147 -11.37 -19.52 0.84
CA LYS A 147 -12.16 -19.27 -0.36
C LYS A 147 -11.53 -18.16 -1.20
N LEU A 148 -11.13 -17.05 -0.56
CA LEU A 148 -10.45 -15.93 -1.24
C LEU A 148 -9.14 -16.36 -1.89
N PHE A 149 -8.36 -17.23 -1.24
CA PHE A 149 -7.16 -17.83 -1.84
C PHE A 149 -7.51 -18.62 -3.10
N ALA A 150 -8.49 -19.52 -3.01
CA ALA A 150 -8.90 -20.37 -4.13
C ALA A 150 -9.47 -19.55 -5.31
N GLU A 151 -10.28 -18.53 -5.02
CA GLU A 151 -10.84 -17.61 -6.01
C GLU A 151 -9.74 -16.81 -6.71
N SER A 152 -8.78 -16.27 -5.95
CA SER A 152 -7.63 -15.53 -6.49
C SER A 152 -6.75 -16.41 -7.37
N LEU A 153 -6.47 -17.65 -6.92
CA LEU A 153 -5.70 -18.63 -7.68
C LEU A 153 -6.40 -19.01 -8.99
N ASN A 154 -7.70 -19.30 -8.93
CA ASN A 154 -8.52 -19.60 -10.11
C ASN A 154 -8.56 -18.42 -11.10
N CYS A 155 -8.58 -17.18 -10.59
CA CYS A 155 -8.54 -15.99 -11.43
C CYS A 155 -7.22 -15.91 -12.22
N LEU A 156 -6.08 -16.13 -11.56
CA LEU A 156 -4.76 -16.14 -12.20
C LEU A 156 -4.61 -17.29 -13.21
N LEU A 157 -5.15 -18.48 -12.91
CA LEU A 157 -5.18 -19.62 -13.84
C LEU A 157 -6.02 -19.29 -15.09
N ARG A 158 -7.19 -18.69 -14.91
CA ARG A 158 -8.11 -18.34 -16.01
C ARG A 158 -7.48 -17.36 -16.99
N ILE A 159 -6.66 -16.43 -16.51
CA ILE A 159 -5.94 -15.48 -17.38
C ILE A 159 -4.60 -16.01 -17.89
N SER A 160 -4.29 -17.28 -17.60
CA SER A 160 -3.04 -17.98 -17.93
C SER A 160 -1.80 -17.27 -17.41
N ALA A 161 -1.91 -16.56 -16.27
CA ALA A 161 -0.76 -15.92 -15.65
C ALA A 161 0.10 -16.92 -14.85
N ILE A 162 -0.52 -18.02 -14.43
CA ILE A 162 0.11 -19.15 -13.75
C ILE A 162 -0.44 -20.46 -14.30
N SER A 163 0.29 -21.55 -14.07
CA SER A 163 -0.17 -22.93 -14.26
C SER A 163 0.13 -23.78 -13.01
N LEU A 164 -0.52 -24.94 -12.88
CA LEU A 164 -0.32 -25.86 -11.76
C LEU A 164 0.37 -27.14 -12.25
N ASP A 165 1.44 -27.52 -11.55
CA ASP A 165 2.08 -28.82 -11.67
C ASP A 165 2.18 -29.46 -10.29
N ASN A 166 1.25 -30.37 -9.99
CA ASN A 166 1.12 -31.01 -8.67
C ASN A 166 0.99 -29.96 -7.54
N ASP A 167 1.93 -29.92 -6.58
CA ASP A 167 1.99 -28.93 -5.49
C ASP A 167 2.80 -27.67 -5.85
N HIS A 168 3.21 -27.52 -7.11
CA HIS A 168 3.99 -26.37 -7.60
C HIS A 168 3.15 -25.47 -8.51
N ILE A 169 3.36 -24.17 -8.35
CA ILE A 169 2.74 -23.12 -9.15
C ILE A 169 3.80 -22.58 -10.09
N ILE A 170 3.58 -22.73 -11.39
CA ILE A 170 4.50 -22.19 -12.40
C ILE A 170 3.99 -20.80 -12.77
N VAL A 171 4.87 -19.79 -12.67
CA VAL A 171 4.57 -18.41 -13.07
C VAL A 171 4.87 -18.26 -14.56
N GLU A 172 3.83 -18.15 -15.37
CA GLU A 172 3.95 -18.02 -16.83
C GLU A 172 4.15 -16.55 -17.24
N GLU A 173 3.43 -15.63 -16.58
CA GLU A 173 3.42 -14.20 -16.91
C GLU A 173 3.85 -13.36 -15.69
N GLU A 174 5.14 -13.40 -15.37
CA GLU A 174 5.68 -12.71 -14.19
C GLU A 174 5.32 -11.21 -14.19
N GLN A 175 5.37 -10.54 -15.33
CA GLN A 175 5.07 -9.11 -15.43
C GLN A 175 3.62 -8.77 -15.04
N ILE A 176 2.66 -9.66 -15.33
CA ILE A 176 1.28 -9.50 -14.90
C ILE A 176 1.20 -9.57 -13.38
N LEU A 177 1.84 -10.57 -12.76
CA LEU A 177 1.88 -10.68 -11.30
C LEU A 177 2.51 -9.43 -10.68
N LYS A 178 3.60 -8.91 -11.26
CA LYS A 178 4.23 -7.66 -10.81
C LYS A 178 3.27 -6.48 -10.87
N GLN A 179 2.57 -6.28 -11.98
CA GLN A 179 1.60 -5.20 -12.14
C GLN A 179 0.48 -5.28 -11.10
N ILE A 180 -0.08 -6.47 -10.87
CA ILE A 180 -1.15 -6.67 -9.88
C ILE A 180 -0.61 -6.46 -8.45
N ALA A 181 0.57 -6.99 -8.12
CA ALA A 181 1.18 -6.84 -6.81
C ALA A 181 1.46 -5.38 -6.45
N LEU A 182 1.91 -4.56 -7.40
CA LEU A 182 2.19 -3.14 -7.19
C LEU A 182 1.01 -2.34 -6.61
N LEU A 183 -0.23 -2.78 -6.81
CA LEU A 183 -1.43 -2.17 -6.22
C LEU A 183 -1.41 -2.19 -4.68
N MET A 184 -0.83 -3.24 -4.08
CA MET A 184 -0.74 -3.41 -2.63
C MET A 184 0.48 -2.75 -2.00
N GLN A 185 1.48 -2.38 -2.81
CA GLN A 185 2.75 -1.85 -2.31
C GLN A 185 2.61 -0.60 -1.41
N PRO A 186 1.72 0.38 -1.70
CA PRO A 186 1.52 1.53 -0.82
C PRO A 186 1.02 1.14 0.58
N PHE A 187 0.14 0.15 0.67
CA PHE A 187 -0.40 -0.36 1.94
C PHE A 187 0.66 -1.10 2.74
N ILE A 188 1.45 -1.94 2.06
CA ILE A 188 2.59 -2.64 2.67
C ILE A 188 3.58 -1.62 3.25
N ALA A 189 3.93 -0.58 2.50
CA ALA A 189 4.86 0.44 2.97
C ALA A 189 4.35 1.20 4.20
N ARG A 190 3.03 1.49 4.24
CA ARG A 190 2.37 2.11 5.40
C ARG A 190 2.40 1.22 6.63
N TYR A 191 1.97 -0.04 6.50
CA TYR A 191 1.96 -0.99 7.62
C TYR A 191 3.37 -1.25 8.14
N TYR A 192 4.34 -1.33 7.24
CA TYR A 192 5.74 -1.50 7.62
C TYR A 192 6.29 -0.28 8.38
N CYS A 193 5.89 0.95 8.03
CA CYS A 193 6.20 2.15 8.83
C CYS A 193 5.63 2.06 10.25
N VAL A 194 4.39 1.58 10.39
CA VAL A 194 3.78 1.36 11.72
C VAL A 194 4.56 0.30 12.50
N MET A 195 4.96 -0.81 11.87
CA MET A 195 5.80 -1.83 12.52
C MET A 195 7.14 -1.26 13.00
N GLN A 196 7.81 -0.43 12.18
CA GLN A 196 9.05 0.24 12.60
C GLN A 196 8.85 1.15 13.81
N SER A 197 7.70 1.82 13.89
CA SER A 197 7.32 2.64 15.06
C SER A 197 7.10 1.76 16.30
N LEU A 198 6.44 0.61 16.14
CA LEU A 198 6.24 -0.35 17.23
C LEU A 198 7.57 -0.90 17.76
N VAL A 199 8.56 -1.14 16.90
CA VAL A 199 9.91 -1.55 17.33
C VAL A 199 10.56 -0.49 18.23
N GLN A 200 10.29 0.80 18.01
CA GLN A 200 10.82 1.89 18.83
C GLN A 200 10.09 2.03 20.18
N LEU A 201 8.88 1.46 20.30
CA LEU A 201 8.05 1.48 21.50
C LEU A 201 8.23 0.22 22.38
N VAL A 202 9.20 -0.65 22.07
CA VAL A 202 9.46 -1.85 22.87
C VAL A 202 9.86 -1.48 24.30
N GLY A 203 9.21 -2.13 25.27
CA GLY A 203 9.42 -1.85 26.69
C GLY A 203 8.71 -0.61 27.22
N ILE A 204 7.91 0.07 26.38
CA ILE A 204 7.15 1.27 26.73
C ILE A 204 5.66 1.00 26.47
N GLN A 205 4.83 1.24 27.48
CA GLN A 205 3.38 1.25 27.30
C GLN A 205 2.99 2.48 26.48
N PHE A 206 2.19 2.27 25.43
CA PHE A 206 1.82 3.33 24.49
C PHE A 206 0.32 3.35 24.23
N THR A 207 -0.20 4.51 23.81
CA THR A 207 -1.57 4.67 23.33
C THR A 207 -1.61 4.78 21.81
N ASN A 208 -2.81 4.73 21.22
CA ASN A 208 -2.98 4.91 19.78
C ASN A 208 -2.44 6.28 19.30
N GLU A 209 -2.57 7.32 20.12
CA GLU A 209 -2.06 8.66 19.83
C GLU A 209 -0.52 8.67 19.77
N VAL A 210 0.14 7.99 20.71
CA VAL A 210 1.60 7.85 20.72
C VAL A 210 2.07 7.10 19.47
N LEU A 211 1.43 5.96 19.14
CA LEU A 211 1.77 5.21 17.93
C LEU A 211 1.60 6.05 16.65
N PHE A 212 0.54 6.85 16.59
CA PHE A 212 0.30 7.74 15.46
C PHE A 212 1.39 8.80 15.31
N GLU A 213 1.76 9.49 16.39
CA GLU A 213 2.80 10.51 16.35
C GLU A 213 4.18 9.93 16.01
N GLU A 214 4.55 8.77 16.55
CA GLU A 214 5.80 8.08 16.19
C GLU A 214 5.81 7.68 14.71
N SER A 215 4.72 7.08 14.22
CA SER A 215 4.60 6.68 12.80
C SER A 215 4.65 7.88 11.87
N LEU A 216 4.01 8.99 12.26
CA LEU A 216 4.02 10.23 11.50
C LEU A 216 5.42 10.85 11.48
N GLN A 217 6.12 10.87 12.61
CA GLN A 217 7.48 11.39 12.69
C GLN A 217 8.45 10.57 11.83
N LEU A 218 8.31 9.25 11.80
CA LEU A 218 9.10 8.40 10.89
C LEU A 218 8.80 8.71 9.42
N ALA A 219 7.54 8.87 9.04
CA ALA A 219 7.16 9.25 7.68
C ALA A 219 7.73 10.63 7.27
N VAL A 220 7.68 11.62 8.17
CA VAL A 220 8.28 12.94 7.96
C VAL A 220 9.80 12.82 7.78
N ASN A 221 10.48 12.04 8.62
CA ASN A 221 11.92 11.84 8.52
C ASN A 221 12.32 11.17 7.20
N LEU A 222 11.57 10.17 6.74
CA LEU A 222 11.77 9.54 5.44
C LEU A 222 11.56 10.54 4.29
N PHE A 223 10.49 11.31 4.35
CA PHE A 223 10.18 12.32 3.36
C PHE A 223 11.33 13.33 3.20
N VAL A 224 11.92 13.78 4.31
CA VAL A 224 13.05 14.71 4.30
C VAL A 224 14.31 14.06 3.72
N LYS A 225 14.65 12.83 4.13
CA LYS A 225 15.80 12.08 3.60
C LYS A 225 15.70 11.89 2.08
N GLN A 226 14.49 11.76 1.55
CA GLN A 226 14.25 11.54 0.13
C GLN A 226 14.22 12.82 -0.72
N GLN A 227 14.25 14.03 -0.14
CA GLN A 227 14.16 15.29 -0.90
C GLN A 227 15.33 15.56 -1.88
N GLY A 228 16.31 14.66 -2.00
CA GLY A 228 17.38 14.69 -3.00
C GLY A 228 17.39 13.54 -4.02
N ASN A 229 16.54 12.52 -3.86
CA ASN A 229 16.54 11.33 -4.71
C ASN A 229 15.37 11.33 -5.70
N SER A 230 15.65 10.96 -6.95
CA SER A 230 14.66 10.92 -8.05
C SER A 230 13.57 9.84 -7.89
N THR A 231 13.70 8.96 -6.90
CA THR A 231 12.79 7.83 -6.62
C THR A 231 12.10 7.98 -5.26
N SER A 232 11.59 9.17 -4.93
CA SER A 232 10.88 9.41 -3.68
C SER A 232 9.67 8.48 -3.55
N ARG A 233 9.70 7.60 -2.54
CA ARG A 233 8.57 6.78 -2.10
C ARG A 233 7.98 7.46 -0.87
N SER A 234 6.98 8.31 -1.08
CA SER A 234 6.21 8.89 -0.01
C SER A 234 5.44 7.79 0.72
N VAL A 235 5.58 7.75 2.05
CA VAL A 235 4.75 6.92 2.92
C VAL A 235 3.77 7.84 3.61
N CYS A 236 2.52 7.78 3.20
CA CYS A 236 1.46 8.59 3.79
C CYS A 236 0.84 7.88 5.00
N ILE A 237 1.04 8.43 6.19
CA ILE A 237 0.47 7.95 7.45
C ILE A 237 -0.74 8.79 7.87
N THR A 238 -1.85 8.10 8.18
CA THR A 238 -3.06 8.67 8.77
C THR A 238 -3.41 7.94 10.07
N SER A 239 -4.26 8.55 10.90
CA SER A 239 -4.75 7.92 12.13
C SER A 239 -5.55 6.64 11.88
N ASP A 240 -6.26 6.55 10.75
CA ASP A 240 -7.00 5.35 10.37
C ASP A 240 -6.05 4.19 10.06
N VAL A 241 -4.96 4.44 9.31
CA VAL A 241 -3.93 3.43 9.01
C VAL A 241 -3.33 2.88 10.30
N THR A 242 -2.96 3.75 11.25
CA THR A 242 -2.35 3.30 12.51
C THR A 242 -3.35 2.54 13.37
N ARG A 243 -4.62 2.96 13.42
CA ARG A 243 -5.68 2.25 14.15
C ARG A 243 -5.99 0.88 13.53
N ASN A 244 -6.05 0.79 12.20
CA ASN A 244 -6.30 -0.46 11.48
C ASN A 244 -5.14 -1.44 11.70
N ALA A 245 -3.90 -0.98 11.57
CA ALA A 245 -2.70 -1.76 11.82
C ALA A 245 -2.64 -2.24 13.28
N LEU A 246 -2.90 -1.35 14.26
CA LEU A 246 -2.95 -1.69 15.68
C LEU A 246 -4.00 -2.78 15.96
N SER A 247 -5.19 -2.68 15.37
CA SER A 247 -6.25 -3.68 15.49
C SER A 247 -5.81 -5.04 14.90
N ALA A 248 -5.15 -5.02 13.74
CA ALA A 248 -4.60 -6.22 13.11
C ALA A 248 -3.54 -6.87 14.00
N PHE A 249 -2.62 -6.08 14.55
CA PHE A 249 -1.56 -6.58 15.42
C PHE A 249 -2.07 -7.10 16.76
N CYS A 250 -3.15 -6.55 17.31
CA CYS A 250 -3.83 -7.10 18.48
C CYS A 250 -4.43 -8.49 18.15
N ARG A 251 -5.11 -8.63 17.00
CA ARG A 251 -5.65 -9.93 16.55
C ARG A 251 -4.55 -10.97 16.32
N LEU A 252 -3.41 -10.55 15.77
CA LEU A 252 -2.23 -11.39 15.57
C LEU A 252 -1.39 -11.59 16.86
N GLN A 253 -1.87 -11.04 17.98
CA GLN A 253 -1.24 -11.05 19.31
C GLN A 253 0.19 -10.48 19.32
N ALA A 254 0.56 -9.69 18.33
CA ALA A 254 1.83 -8.97 18.31
C ALA A 254 1.80 -7.72 19.20
N ILE A 255 0.59 -7.25 19.52
CA ILE A 255 0.35 -6.19 20.49
C ILE A 255 -0.56 -6.74 21.59
N CYS A 256 -0.16 -6.53 22.84
CA CYS A 256 -0.92 -6.91 24.02
C CYS A 256 -1.65 -5.69 24.58
N ARG A 257 -2.98 -5.74 24.62
CA ARG A 257 -3.77 -4.69 25.27
C ARG A 257 -3.69 -4.85 26.79
N ARG A 258 -3.20 -3.82 27.50
CA ARG A 258 -3.06 -3.81 28.97
C ARG A 258 -4.24 -3.15 29.66
N SER A 259 -4.77 -2.10 29.04
CA SER A 259 -5.95 -1.38 29.51
C SER A 259 -6.85 -1.00 28.33
N GLU A 260 -7.91 -0.23 28.57
CA GLU A 260 -8.75 0.23 27.46
C GLU A 260 -7.98 1.04 26.42
N ARG A 261 -6.86 1.69 26.80
CA ARG A 261 -6.13 2.62 25.94
C ARG A 261 -4.66 2.32 25.78
N GLU A 262 -4.09 1.44 26.61
CA GLU A 262 -2.66 1.17 26.60
C GLU A 262 -2.34 -0.21 26.06
N TYR A 263 -1.21 -0.25 25.37
CA TYR A 263 -0.72 -1.38 24.60
C TYR A 263 0.75 -1.62 24.92
N ASP A 264 1.16 -2.89 24.85
CA ASP A 264 2.56 -3.34 24.91
C ASP A 264 2.92 -4.09 23.63
N VAL A 265 4.20 -4.04 23.26
CA VAL A 265 4.73 -4.67 22.04
C VAL A 265 5.33 -6.05 22.33
N ASP A 266 4.88 -7.08 21.62
CA ASP A 266 5.63 -8.33 21.46
C ASP A 266 6.57 -8.19 20.26
N ILE A 267 7.82 -7.85 20.56
CA ILE A 267 8.84 -7.57 19.53
C ILE A 267 9.10 -8.77 18.61
N TYR A 268 9.04 -9.99 19.12
CA TYR A 268 9.33 -11.19 18.33
C TYR A 268 8.26 -11.40 17.24
N ARG A 269 7.00 -11.18 17.60
CA ARG A 269 5.88 -11.28 16.66
C ARG A 269 5.89 -10.13 15.64
N VAL A 270 6.16 -8.90 16.08
CA VAL A 270 6.33 -7.76 15.16
C VAL A 270 7.45 -8.04 14.15
N GLN A 271 8.64 -8.45 14.60
CA GLN A 271 9.76 -8.79 13.73
C GLN A 271 9.48 -9.98 12.81
N ARG A 272 8.69 -10.97 13.23
CA ARG A 272 8.25 -12.06 12.35
C ARG A 272 7.40 -11.52 11.19
N MET A 273 6.44 -10.64 11.47
CA MET A 273 5.60 -10.04 10.42
C MET A 273 6.38 -9.08 9.52
N MET A 274 7.35 -8.35 10.07
CA MET A 274 8.26 -7.52 9.27
C MET A 274 9.04 -8.38 8.28
N ARG A 275 9.65 -9.49 8.74
CA ARG A 275 10.34 -10.45 7.88
C ARG A 275 9.43 -11.06 6.82
N LEU A 276 8.17 -11.34 7.17
CA LEU A 276 7.17 -11.79 6.20
C LEU A 276 7.01 -10.77 5.08
N LEU A 277 6.73 -9.50 5.42
CA LEU A 277 6.59 -8.42 4.44
C LEU A 277 7.86 -8.20 3.61
N GLU A 278 9.04 -8.23 4.23
CA GLU A 278 10.33 -8.11 3.54
C GLU A 278 10.54 -9.25 2.54
N SER A 279 10.13 -10.47 2.89
CA SER A 279 10.28 -11.65 2.03
C SER A 279 9.30 -11.70 0.85
N THR A 280 8.19 -10.96 0.92
CA THR A 280 7.15 -10.93 -0.12
C THR A 280 7.03 -9.59 -0.84
N SER A 281 7.71 -8.55 -0.36
CA SER A 281 7.66 -7.20 -0.96
C SER A 281 8.47 -7.16 -2.25
N MET A 282 7.84 -6.60 -3.28
CA MET A 282 8.45 -6.40 -4.60
C MET A 282 9.47 -5.26 -4.65
N ALA A 283 9.34 -4.34 -3.70
CA ALA A 283 10.14 -3.14 -3.61
C ALA A 283 10.88 -3.12 -2.28
N GLU A 284 12.11 -2.59 -2.29
CA GLU A 284 12.80 -2.26 -1.04
C GLU A 284 11.89 -1.38 -0.18
N LEU A 285 11.55 -1.90 1.00
CA LEU A 285 10.75 -1.13 1.95
C LEU A 285 11.58 0.08 2.37
N PRO A 286 10.96 1.26 2.56
CA PRO A 286 11.67 2.55 2.58
C PRO A 286 12.52 2.79 3.84
N PHE A 287 12.82 1.74 4.61
CA PHE A 287 13.60 1.79 5.84
C PHE A 287 14.79 0.83 5.71
N ASP A 288 16.00 1.35 5.96
CA ASP A 288 17.23 0.57 5.90
C ASP A 288 17.21 -0.59 6.90
N LYS A 289 17.79 -1.74 6.50
CA LYS A 289 18.01 -2.93 7.37
C LYS A 289 18.83 -2.64 8.65
N GLN A 290 19.32 -1.41 8.83
CA GLN A 290 20.07 -0.98 10.02
C GLN A 290 19.19 -0.37 11.13
N SER A 291 17.90 -0.11 10.90
CA SER A 291 16.99 0.37 11.96
C SER A 291 16.53 -0.74 12.92
N PHE A 292 16.92 -2.00 12.68
CA PHE A 292 16.59 -3.16 13.52
C PHE A 292 17.43 -3.30 14.79
N VAL A 293 18.43 -2.43 14.99
CA VAL A 293 19.18 -2.41 16.25
C VAL A 293 18.32 -1.69 17.29
N SER A 294 17.41 -2.46 17.87
CA SER A 294 16.91 -2.22 19.22
C SER A 294 18.08 -1.75 20.08
N LYS A 295 17.99 -0.54 20.65
CA LYS A 295 18.84 -0.14 21.77
C LYS A 295 18.39 -0.95 23.00
N ILE A 296 18.74 -2.24 23.02
CA ILE A 296 18.89 -3.03 24.24
C ILE A 296 20.39 -3.24 24.41
#